data_AF-X1K1D0-F1
#
_entry.id   AF-X1K1D0-F1
#
_cell.length_a   1.000
_cell.length_b   1.000
_cell.length_c   1.000
_cell.angle_alpha   90.00
_cell.angle_beta   90.00
_cell.angle_gamma   90.00
#
_symmetry.space_group_name_H-M   'P 1'
#
loop_
_entity.id
_entity.type
_entity.pdbx_description
1 polymer ?
#
loop_
_entity_poly.entity_id
_entity_poly.type
_entity_poly.pdbx_seq_one_letter_code
_entity_poly.pdbx_strand_id
1 'polypeptide(L)'
;MILSTYEAAGTLLAGVDAFRNERKNVSSRRRVMRGVAVVGGAAVDDTIVDLYIEDFFVGTFRNTHAGAVGIVVNQDVIPVGPHYIPPGSKLAAIMAANCGAGFLKIQLY
;
A
#
# COMPACT_ATOMS: atom_id res chain seq x y z
N MET A 1 -10.38 5.75 3.62
CA MET A 1 -9.88 4.36 3.49
C MET A 1 -10.64 3.67 2.36
N ILE A 2 -9.95 3.54 1.23
CA ILE A 2 -10.40 2.89 0.01
C ILE A 2 -10.13 1.38 0.08
N LEU A 3 -8.91 1.03 0.48
CA LEU A 3 -8.37 -0.32 0.44
C LEU A 3 -7.31 -0.48 1.53
N SER A 4 -7.19 -1.68 2.08
CA SER A 4 -6.19 -2.04 3.07
C SER A 4 -5.82 -3.49 2.86
N THR A 5 -4.55 -3.84 3.05
CA THR A 5 -4.10 -5.22 3.17
C THR A 5 -3.23 -5.40 4.40
N TYR A 6 -3.17 -6.63 4.91
CA TYR A 6 -2.36 -7.03 6.05
C TYR A 6 -1.81 -8.44 5.80
N GLU A 7 -0.52 -8.52 5.50
CA GLU A 7 0.15 -9.78 5.18
C GLU A 7 1.53 -9.84 5.86
N ALA A 8 2.10 -11.05 5.97
CA ALA A 8 3.47 -11.20 6.42
C ALA A 8 4.43 -10.59 5.39
N ALA A 9 5.38 -9.75 5.82
CA ALA A 9 6.29 -9.06 4.91
C ALA A 9 7.16 -10.05 4.11
N GLY A 10 7.52 -11.18 4.72
CA GLY A 10 8.28 -12.25 4.07
C GLY A 10 7.54 -12.96 2.92
N THR A 11 6.22 -12.88 2.87
CA THR A 11 5.43 -13.44 1.75
C THR A 11 5.26 -12.48 0.58
N LEU A 12 5.53 -11.20 0.81
CA LEU A 12 5.45 -10.13 -0.18
C LEU A 12 6.81 -9.97 -0.88
N LEU A 13 7.10 -10.87 -1.83
CA LEU A 13 8.33 -10.81 -2.62
C LEU A 13 8.33 -9.60 -3.55
N ALA A 14 9.52 -9.14 -3.94
CA ALA A 14 9.68 -8.08 -4.94
C ALA A 14 8.96 -8.44 -6.25
N GLY A 15 8.28 -7.47 -6.86
CA GLY A 15 7.46 -7.63 -8.05
C GLY A 15 6.04 -8.16 -7.79
N VAL A 16 5.72 -8.59 -6.58
CA VAL A 16 4.37 -9.09 -6.25
C VAL A 16 3.45 -7.94 -5.87
N ASP A 17 2.21 -7.99 -6.36
CA ASP A 17 1.13 -7.08 -5.98
C ASP A 17 0.62 -7.43 -4.57
N ALA A 18 0.78 -6.50 -3.63
CA ALA A 18 0.31 -6.64 -2.26
C ALA A 18 -1.23 -6.60 -2.16
N PHE A 19 -1.93 -6.04 -3.15
CA PHE A 19 -3.40 -6.01 -3.19
C PHE A 19 -4.01 -7.18 -3.97
N ARG A 20 -3.22 -8.20 -4.34
CA ARG A 20 -3.68 -9.33 -5.16
C ARG A 20 -4.89 -10.08 -4.57
N ASN A 21 -4.97 -10.17 -3.24
CA ASN A 21 -6.04 -10.88 -2.53
C ASN A 21 -7.19 -9.95 -2.06
N GLU A 22 -7.11 -8.66 -2.37
CA GLU A 22 -8.05 -7.68 -1.85
C GLU A 22 -9.24 -7.46 -2.78
N ARG A 23 -10.46 -7.71 -2.29
CA ARG A 23 -11.70 -7.56 -3.08
C ARG A 23 -11.91 -6.15 -3.66
N LYS A 24 -11.40 -5.12 -2.98
CA LYS A 24 -11.56 -3.71 -3.39
C LYS A 24 -10.39 -3.19 -4.22
N ASN A 25 -9.46 -4.03 -4.66
CA ASN A 25 -8.41 -3.61 -5.60
C ASN A 25 -9.02 -3.08 -6.92
N VAL A 26 -10.10 -3.70 -7.38
CA VAL A 26 -10.97 -3.25 -8.47
C VAL A 26 -12.34 -2.89 -7.88
N SER A 27 -12.94 -1.80 -8.35
CA SER A 27 -14.29 -1.40 -7.89
C SER A 27 -15.09 -0.76 -9.00
N SER A 28 -16.39 -1.03 -9.05
CA SER A 28 -17.35 -0.37 -9.95
C SER A 28 -17.73 1.05 -9.53
N ARG A 29 -17.20 1.55 -8.41
CA ARG A 29 -17.48 2.90 -7.88
C ARG A 29 -16.32 3.84 -8.15
N ARG A 30 -16.63 5.12 -8.35
CA ARG A 30 -15.65 6.20 -8.39
C ARG A 30 -14.96 6.32 -7.04
N ARG A 31 -13.64 6.49 -7.03
CA ARG A 31 -12.83 6.62 -5.82
C ARG A 31 -11.85 7.76 -5.99
N VAL A 32 -11.45 8.39 -4.90
CA VAL A 32 -10.44 9.46 -4.90
C VAL A 32 -9.45 9.14 -3.81
N MET A 33 -8.22 8.83 -4.21
CA MET A 33 -7.13 8.57 -3.27
C MET A 33 -6.50 9.87 -2.83
N ARG A 34 -6.27 10.00 -1.52
CA ARG A 34 -5.68 11.21 -0.91
C ARG A 34 -4.51 10.92 0.02
N GLY A 35 -4.28 9.65 0.33
CA GLY A 35 -3.20 9.25 1.23
C GLY A 35 -2.82 7.80 1.06
N VAL A 36 -1.58 7.49 1.37
CA VAL A 36 -1.03 6.14 1.40
C VAL A 36 -0.32 5.98 2.73
N ALA A 37 -0.58 4.87 3.43
CA ALA A 37 0.16 4.48 4.62
C ALA A 37 0.78 3.11 4.39
N VAL A 38 2.08 2.99 4.65
CA VAL A 38 2.82 1.74 4.66
C VAL A 38 3.41 1.61 6.06
N VAL A 39 3.00 0.57 6.80
CA VAL A 39 3.35 0.40 8.22
C VAL A 39 3.73 -1.05 8.49
N GLY A 40 4.70 -1.26 9.36
CA GLY A 40 5.22 -2.57 9.74
C GLY A 40 6.63 -2.81 9.21
N GLY A 41 6.96 -4.07 8.98
CA GLY A 41 8.32 -4.48 8.61
C GLY A 41 9.24 -4.66 9.82
N ALA A 42 10.53 -4.88 9.55
CA ALA A 42 11.54 -5.18 10.56
C ALA A 42 12.23 -3.90 11.09
N ALA A 43 12.37 -2.89 10.25
CA ALA A 43 12.98 -1.59 10.49
C ALA A 43 12.27 -0.50 9.67
N VAL A 44 12.47 0.78 10.01
CA VAL A 44 11.89 1.89 9.23
C VAL A 44 12.63 1.99 7.89
N ASP A 45 11.92 2.36 6.82
CA ASP A 45 12.42 2.46 5.44
C ASP A 45 12.97 1.17 4.81
N ASP A 46 12.71 0.01 5.43
CA ASP A 46 13.17 -1.30 4.96
C ASP A 46 12.28 -1.91 3.86
N THR A 47 11.08 -1.37 3.69
CA THR A 47 10.07 -1.90 2.79
C THR A 47 9.65 -0.79 1.83
N ILE A 48 9.70 -1.08 0.54
CA ILE A 48 9.43 -0.12 -0.53
C ILE A 48 8.32 -0.66 -1.41
N VAL A 49 7.31 0.17 -1.65
CA VAL A 49 6.11 -0.15 -2.42
C VAL A 49 5.90 0.91 -3.48
N ASP A 50 5.78 0.47 -4.72
CA ASP A 50 5.40 1.30 -5.86
C ASP A 50 3.89 1.19 -6.09
N LEU A 51 3.22 2.33 -6.12
CA LEU A 51 1.77 2.39 -6.26
C LEU A 51 1.37 2.75 -7.70
N TYR A 52 0.45 1.97 -8.24
CA TYR A 52 -0.09 2.15 -9.58
C TYR A 52 -1.62 2.20 -9.57
N ILE A 53 -2.16 3.05 -10.45
CA ILE A 53 -3.57 3.08 -10.83
C ILE A 53 -3.62 2.65 -12.29
N GLU A 54 -4.05 1.43 -12.57
CA GLU A 54 -3.81 0.80 -13.88
C GLU A 54 -2.32 0.90 -14.25
N ASP A 55 -2.00 1.51 -15.40
CA ASP A 55 -0.63 1.75 -15.87
C ASP A 55 -0.03 3.07 -15.36
N PHE A 56 -0.80 3.89 -14.64
CA PHE A 56 -0.31 5.17 -14.14
C PHE A 56 0.46 5.00 -12.84
N PHE A 57 1.75 5.34 -12.88
CA PHE A 57 2.61 5.38 -11.70
C PHE A 57 2.26 6.58 -10.82
N VAL A 58 1.86 6.31 -9.58
CA VAL A 58 1.54 7.34 -8.59
C VAL A 58 2.79 7.80 -7.86
N GLY A 59 3.62 6.84 -7.44
CA GLY A 59 4.80 7.10 -6.64
C GLY A 59 5.29 5.89 -5.88
N THR A 60 6.45 6.07 -5.25
CA THR A 60 7.11 5.08 -4.39
C THR A 60 6.94 5.49 -2.94
N PHE A 61 6.53 4.55 -2.10
CA PHE A 61 6.28 4.75 -0.68
C PHE A 61 7.12 3.79 0.15
N ARG A 62 7.55 4.26 1.31
CA ARG A 62 8.33 3.47 2.28
C ARG A 62 7.55 3.32 3.57
N ASN A 63 7.85 2.27 4.31
CA ASN A 63 7.25 2.07 5.61
C ASN A 63 7.74 3.12 6.61
N THR A 64 6.81 3.85 7.21
CA THR A 64 7.12 4.96 8.14
C THR A 64 7.39 4.46 9.56
N HIS A 65 6.99 3.23 9.87
CA HIS A 65 7.04 2.69 11.21
C HIS A 65 7.28 1.17 11.16
N ALA A 66 8.19 0.68 12.00
CA ALA A 66 8.61 -0.72 12.09
C ALA A 66 7.89 -1.51 13.19
N GLY A 67 7.93 -2.84 13.10
CA GLY A 67 7.51 -3.73 14.18
C GLY A 67 6.05 -4.17 14.11
N ALA A 68 5.45 -4.43 15.29
CA ALA A 68 4.09 -4.95 15.39
C ALA A 68 3.09 -3.94 14.81
N VAL A 69 2.45 -4.33 13.71
CA VAL A 69 1.48 -3.51 13.00
C VAL A 69 0.26 -3.26 13.89
N GLY A 70 0.17 -2.04 14.42
CA GLY A 70 -0.98 -1.56 15.16
C GLY A 70 -2.05 -0.90 14.29
N ILE A 71 -2.79 0.04 14.90
CA ILE A 71 -3.69 0.95 14.20
C ILE A 71 -2.84 1.95 13.41
N VAL A 72 -3.14 2.15 12.12
CA VAL A 72 -2.52 3.20 11.32
C VAL A 72 -3.01 4.55 11.85
N VAL A 73 -2.08 5.36 12.34
CA VAL A 73 -2.40 6.70 12.86
C VAL A 73 -2.23 7.74 11.75
N ASN A 74 -2.81 8.92 11.94
CA ASN A 74 -2.76 9.98 10.93
C ASN A 74 -1.33 10.42 10.57
N GLN A 75 -0.35 10.18 11.45
CA GLN A 75 1.06 10.49 11.21
C GLN A 75 1.73 9.51 10.22
N ASP A 76 1.19 8.30 10.06
CA ASP A 76 1.68 7.30 9.11
C ASP A 76 1.16 7.54 7.68
N VAL A 77 0.15 8.40 7.55
CA VAL A 77 -0.49 8.67 6.25
C VAL A 77 0.33 9.71 5.52
N ILE A 78 1.03 9.25 4.48
CA ILE A 78 1.70 10.12 3.53
C ILE A 78 0.63 10.72 2.62
N PRO A 79 0.40 12.03 2.66
CA PRO A 79 -0.58 12.67 1.81
C PRO A 79 -0.12 12.59 0.35
N VAL A 80 -1.01 12.13 -0.51
CA VAL A 80 -0.84 12.22 -1.97
C VAL A 80 -1.89 13.17 -2.51
N GLY A 81 -1.57 13.84 -3.63
CA GLY A 81 -2.54 14.68 -4.32
C GLY A 81 -3.85 13.91 -4.59
N PRO A 82 -4.99 14.59 -4.78
CA PRO A 82 -6.24 13.90 -5.07
C PRO A 82 -6.14 13.16 -6.41
N HIS A 83 -5.92 11.85 -6.36
CA HIS A 83 -5.87 11.02 -7.54
C HIS A 83 -7.25 10.42 -7.78
N TYR A 84 -7.87 10.84 -8.89
CA TYR A 84 -9.13 10.28 -9.32
C TYR A 84 -8.92 8.88 -9.89
N ILE A 85 -9.67 7.91 -9.35
CA ILE A 85 -9.63 6.52 -9.78
C ILE A 85 -10.96 6.22 -10.48
N PRO A 86 -10.94 5.98 -11.80
CA PRO A 86 -12.13 5.61 -12.54
C PRO A 86 -12.79 4.34 -12.01
N PRO A 87 -14.11 4.18 -12.19
CA PRO A 87 -14.76 2.89 -12.02
C PRO A 87 -14.13 1.84 -12.93
N GLY A 88 -13.92 0.63 -12.41
CA GLY A 88 -13.28 -0.47 -13.11
C GLY A 88 -11.76 -0.47 -13.02
N SER A 89 -11.12 0.62 -12.58
CA SER A 89 -9.67 0.69 -12.51
C SER A 89 -9.08 -0.17 -11.37
N LYS A 90 -8.04 -0.93 -11.67
CA LYS A 90 -7.25 -1.69 -10.70
C LYS A 90 -6.27 -0.79 -9.95
N LEU A 91 -6.24 -0.95 -8.64
CA LEU A 91 -5.17 -0.43 -7.78
C LEU A 91 -4.18 -1.56 -7.52
N ALA A 92 -2.90 -1.30 -7.77
CA ALA A 92 -1.84 -2.27 -7.55
C ALA A 92 -0.74 -1.64 -6.69
N ALA A 93 -0.28 -2.38 -5.68
CA ALA A 93 0.86 -1.99 -4.84
C ALA A 93 1.96 -3.02 -5.09
N ILE A 94 2.90 -2.68 -5.95
CA ILE A 94 3.99 -3.57 -6.34
C ILE A 94 5.13 -3.42 -5.35
N MET A 95 5.57 -4.51 -4.75
CA MET A 95 6.72 -4.49 -3.85
C MET A 95 7.99 -4.23 -4.66
N ALA A 96 8.70 -3.13 -4.37
CA ALA A 96 10.01 -2.86 -4.93
C ALA A 96 11.13 -3.49 -4.08
N ALA A 97 10.98 -3.43 -2.76
CA ALA A 97 11.86 -4.09 -1.80
C ALA A 97 11.06 -4.53 -0.57
N ASN A 98 11.45 -5.66 0.03
CA ASN A 98 10.84 -6.18 1.25
C ASN A 98 11.90 -6.45 2.31
N CYS A 99 11.48 -6.39 3.57
CA CYS A 99 12.37 -6.65 4.70
C CYS A 99 12.47 -8.11 5.13
N GLY A 100 11.73 -9.01 4.46
CA GLY A 100 11.77 -10.44 4.70
C GLY A 100 11.18 -10.92 6.04
N ALA A 101 10.92 -10.03 7.00
CA ALA A 101 10.48 -10.37 8.34
C ALA A 101 9.39 -9.42 8.88
N GLY A 102 8.56 -9.91 9.80
CA GLY A 102 7.47 -9.15 10.41
C GLY A 102 6.19 -9.12 9.56
N PHE A 103 5.29 -8.22 9.93
CA PHE A 103 4.02 -8.01 9.24
C PHE A 103 4.01 -6.64 8.55
N LEU A 104 3.34 -6.55 7.41
CA LEU A 104 3.18 -5.32 6.65
C LEU A 104 1.70 -5.00 6.47
N LYS A 105 1.37 -3.73 6.63
CA LYS A 105 0.05 -3.18 6.35
C LYS A 105 0.16 -2.01 5.40
N ILE A 106 -0.58 -2.10 4.30
CA ILE A 106 -0.65 -1.02 3.31
C ILE A 106 -2.10 -0.56 3.27
N GLN A 107 -2.33 0.73 3.49
CA GLN A 107 -3.65 1.35 3.45
C GLN A 107 -3.70 2.52 2.49
N LEU A 108 -4.74 2.55 1.65
CA LEU A 108 -5.05 3.65 0.76
C LEU A 108 -6.24 4.43 1.32
N TYR A 109 -6.12 5.75 1.37
CA TYR A 109 -7.13 6.63 1.98
C TYR A 109 -8.05 7.29 0.97
#